data_AF-R7W1B5-F1
#
_entry.id   AF-R7W1B5-F1
#
_cell.length_a   1.000
_cell.length_b   1.000
_cell.length_c   1.000
_cell.angle_alpha   90.00
_cell.angle_beta   90.00
_cell.angle_gamma   90.00
#
_symmetry.space_group_name_H-M   'P 1'
#
loop_
_entity.id
_entity.type
_entity.pdbx_description
1 polymer ?
#
loop_
_entity_poly.entity_id
_entity_poly.type
_entity_poly.pdbx_seq_one_letter_code
_entity_poly.pdbx_strand_id
1 'polypeptide(L)'
;MIVSALATAVGVNLGLTVLLVSAYSLLRRRPPFVSVYAPRRPYAPLESWIAAAWRRSEDDIHAAAGLDGVVFVRIFVFRSPIPSHQLCLFVPLALLLNPRVLRGYGSSIRLFAVVAVVGVGVLMPINFMGDQLRLIDFTDLPSKSVDVLSISNVLDGSNKLWLHFSAVYIITGVACYLLYYEYRYISGKRLEYFMTSKPLPQYFTVLVRAIPITDGGSVSDAVDKFFKEYHSSTYLSHTVVHQTGKLRRLLVRFSSFGYICIA
;
A
#
# COMPACT_ATOMS: atom_id res chain seq x y z
N MET A 1 -0.27 24.86 -23.61
CA MET A 1 -1.36 23.85 -23.59
C MET A 1 -1.22 22.80 -22.48
N ILE A 2 -0.01 22.38 -22.11
CA ILE A 2 0.20 21.31 -21.12
C ILE A 2 -0.18 21.75 -19.69
N VAL A 3 0.20 22.96 -19.26
CA VAL A 3 -0.09 23.47 -17.90
C VAL A 3 -1.58 23.68 -17.65
N SER A 4 -2.31 24.20 -18.65
CA SER A 4 -3.77 24.34 -18.58
C SER A 4 -4.48 22.98 -18.54
N ALA A 5 -4.01 22.00 -19.33
CA ALA A 5 -4.54 20.64 -19.26
C ALA A 5 -4.28 20.00 -17.88
N LEU A 6 -3.10 20.23 -17.31
CA LEU A 6 -2.74 19.78 -15.96
C LEU A 6 -3.67 20.37 -14.91
N ALA A 7 -3.87 21.69 -14.93
CA ALA A 7 -4.73 22.40 -13.99
C ALA A 7 -6.18 21.90 -14.07
N THR A 8 -6.71 21.69 -15.29
CA THR A 8 -8.05 21.12 -15.49
C THR A 8 -8.14 19.70 -14.93
N ALA A 9 -7.15 18.85 -15.20
CA ALA A 9 -7.14 17.47 -14.67
C ALA A 9 -7.06 17.45 -13.13
N VAL A 10 -6.23 18.30 -12.53
CA VAL A 10 -6.14 18.47 -11.07
C VAL A 10 -7.50 18.89 -10.51
N GLY A 11 -8.11 19.93 -11.11
CA GLY A 11 -9.38 20.50 -10.67
C GLY A 11 -10.53 19.50 -10.75
N VAL A 12 -10.65 18.77 -11.86
CA VAL A 12 -11.69 17.73 -12.03
C VAL A 12 -11.53 16.61 -11.01
N ASN A 13 -10.31 16.10 -10.83
CA ASN A 13 -10.05 15.05 -9.85
C ASN A 13 -10.34 15.54 -8.43
N LEU A 14 -9.94 16.76 -8.07
CA LEU A 14 -10.20 17.34 -6.75
C LEU A 14 -11.70 17.51 -6.51
N GLY A 15 -12.43 18.04 -7.50
CA GLY A 15 -13.88 18.18 -7.44
C GLY A 15 -14.57 16.83 -7.24
N LEU A 16 -14.16 15.80 -7.98
CA LEU A 16 -14.67 14.44 -7.81
C LEU A 16 -14.36 13.88 -6.42
N THR A 17 -13.15 14.08 -5.91
CA THR A 17 -12.78 13.65 -4.55
C THR A 17 -13.68 14.32 -3.50
N VAL A 18 -13.88 15.63 -3.57
CA VAL A 18 -14.74 16.37 -2.63
C VAL A 18 -16.19 15.89 -2.73
N LEU A 19 -16.68 15.64 -3.95
CA LEU A 19 -18.02 15.10 -4.18
C LEU A 19 -18.18 13.71 -3.54
N LEU A 20 -17.23 12.80 -3.76
CA LEU A 20 -17.28 11.44 -3.20
C LEU A 20 -17.16 11.44 -1.66
N VAL A 21 -16.28 12.26 -1.10
CA VAL A 21 -16.13 12.42 0.37
C VAL A 21 -17.42 12.98 0.99
N SER A 22 -18.06 13.93 0.31
CA SER A 22 -19.34 14.50 0.74
C SER A 22 -20.46 13.47 0.65
N ALA A 23 -20.57 12.75 -0.48
CA ALA A 23 -21.54 11.68 -0.67
C ALA A 23 -21.38 10.58 0.40
N TYR A 24 -20.15 10.13 0.68
CA TYR A 24 -19.85 9.16 1.74
C TYR A 24 -20.32 9.68 3.12
N SER A 25 -20.02 10.94 3.43
CA SER A 25 -20.40 11.56 4.70
C SER A 25 -21.91 11.67 4.89
N LEU A 26 -22.66 11.83 3.79
CA LEU A 26 -24.12 11.84 3.79
C LEU A 26 -24.72 10.43 3.86
N LEU A 27 -24.24 9.51 3.00
CA LEU A 27 -24.77 8.16 2.86
C LEU A 27 -24.61 7.35 4.15
N ARG A 28 -23.46 7.45 4.82
CA ARG A 28 -23.23 6.68 6.06
C ARG A 28 -24.19 7.03 7.21
N ARG A 29 -24.81 8.21 7.18
CA ARG A 29 -25.75 8.69 8.21
C ARG A 29 -27.18 8.25 7.93
N ARG A 30 -27.48 7.77 6.71
CA ARG A 30 -28.82 7.36 6.30
C ARG A 30 -29.10 5.93 6.82
N PRO A 31 -30.22 5.70 7.51
CA PRO A 31 -30.59 4.39 8.06
C PRO A 31 -30.43 3.19 7.10
N PRO A 32 -30.84 3.26 5.82
CA PRO A 32 -30.75 2.10 4.92
C PRO A 32 -29.31 1.68 4.58
N PHE A 33 -28.34 2.58 4.75
CA PHE A 33 -26.93 2.31 4.39
C PHE A 33 -26.04 2.06 5.61
N VAL A 34 -26.58 2.17 6.84
CA VAL A 34 -25.79 1.97 8.06
C VAL A 34 -25.20 0.56 8.10
N SER A 35 -25.93 -0.48 7.69
CA SER A 35 -25.42 -1.86 7.68
C SER A 35 -24.21 -2.06 6.76
N VAL A 36 -24.14 -1.29 5.66
CA VAL A 36 -23.04 -1.37 4.68
C VAL A 36 -21.82 -0.60 5.16
N TYR A 37 -22.02 0.56 5.75
CA TYR A 37 -20.93 1.45 6.20
C TYR A 37 -20.57 1.29 7.68
N ALA A 38 -21.31 0.47 8.43
CA ALA A 38 -21.02 0.18 9.82
C ALA A 38 -19.63 -0.49 9.90
N PRO A 39 -18.77 -0.03 10.82
CA PRO A 39 -17.49 -0.68 11.02
C PRO A 39 -17.74 -2.12 11.50
N ARG A 40 -16.99 -3.08 10.96
CA ARG A 40 -17.07 -4.51 11.35
C ARG A 40 -16.87 -4.76 12.84
N ARG A 41 -16.30 -3.81 13.56
CA ARG A 41 -16.27 -3.77 15.02
C ARG A 41 -16.82 -2.43 15.49
N PRO A 42 -17.72 -2.41 16.48
CA PRO A 42 -18.35 -1.18 16.96
C PRO A 42 -17.32 -0.31 17.67
N TYR A 43 -16.68 0.57 16.92
CA TYR A 43 -15.82 1.62 17.46
C TYR A 43 -16.10 2.89 16.68
N ALA A 44 -17.04 3.70 17.16
CA ALA A 44 -17.25 5.04 16.63
C ALA A 44 -17.48 6.01 17.79
N PRO A 45 -16.52 6.93 18.06
CA PRO A 45 -16.76 8.07 18.93
C PRO A 45 -17.63 9.13 18.20
N LEU A 46 -18.10 10.13 18.97
CA LEU A 46 -18.93 11.27 18.53
C LEU A 46 -18.26 12.19 17.46
N GLU A 47 -16.98 11.96 17.14
CA GLU A 47 -16.13 12.85 16.32
C GLU A 47 -16.32 12.70 14.80
N SER A 48 -15.76 13.66 14.04
CA SER A 48 -15.64 13.56 12.60
C SER A 48 -14.73 12.39 12.21
N TRP A 49 -15.19 11.58 11.26
CA TRP A 49 -14.52 10.33 10.89
C TRP A 49 -13.08 10.49 10.38
N ILE A 50 -12.77 11.64 9.76
CA ILE A 50 -11.43 11.95 9.24
C ILE A 50 -10.48 12.19 10.41
N ALA A 51 -10.90 12.98 11.41
CA ALA A 51 -10.09 13.22 12.60
C ALA A 51 -9.92 11.93 13.42
N ALA A 52 -10.98 11.14 13.55
CA ALA A 52 -10.93 9.83 14.21
C ALA A 52 -9.99 8.85 13.49
N ALA A 53 -10.00 8.84 12.15
CA ALA A 53 -9.06 8.03 11.36
C ALA A 53 -7.62 8.53 11.49
N TRP A 54 -7.41 9.85 11.58
CA TRP A 54 -6.08 10.46 11.72
C TRP A 54 -5.44 10.23 13.10
N ARG A 55 -6.24 10.20 14.17
CA ARG A 55 -5.72 9.99 15.55
C ARG A 55 -5.46 8.52 15.91
N ARG A 56 -5.86 7.56 15.06
CA ARG A 56 -5.71 6.12 15.34
C ARG A 56 -4.25 5.74 15.54
N SER A 57 -3.98 5.09 16.66
CA SER A 57 -2.65 4.54 16.95
C SER A 57 -2.41 3.23 16.19
N GLU A 58 -1.16 2.81 16.11
CA GLU A 58 -0.80 1.50 15.55
C GLU A 58 -1.43 0.35 16.34
N ASP A 59 -1.50 0.47 17.66
CA ASP A 59 -2.07 -0.55 18.54
C ASP A 59 -3.58 -0.74 18.27
N ASP A 60 -4.32 0.34 17.99
CA ASP A 60 -5.72 0.27 17.61
C ASP A 60 -5.90 -0.45 16.26
N ILE A 61 -4.99 -0.19 15.31
CA ILE A 61 -4.99 -0.84 13.99
C ILE A 61 -4.67 -2.33 14.15
N HIS A 62 -3.68 -2.65 14.97
CA HIS A 62 -3.31 -4.02 15.29
C HIS A 62 -4.47 -4.79 15.94
N ALA A 63 -5.14 -4.17 16.91
CA ALA A 63 -6.29 -4.78 17.58
C ALA A 63 -7.46 -5.02 16.59
N ALA A 64 -7.73 -4.07 15.70
CA ALA A 64 -8.87 -4.13 14.78
C ALA A 64 -8.64 -5.03 13.56
N ALA A 65 -7.46 -4.95 12.93
CA ALA A 65 -7.15 -5.55 11.63
C ALA A 65 -6.00 -6.59 11.67
N GLY A 66 -5.37 -6.80 12.82
CA GLY A 66 -4.24 -7.71 12.97
C GLY A 66 -2.93 -7.14 12.42
N LEU A 67 -1.86 -7.94 12.52
CA LEU A 67 -0.52 -7.51 12.12
C LEU A 67 -0.43 -7.19 10.62
N ASP A 68 -1.08 -7.97 9.77
CA ASP A 68 -1.09 -7.71 8.32
C ASP A 68 -1.82 -6.40 7.98
N GLY A 69 -2.81 -5.99 8.78
CA GLY A 69 -3.44 -4.67 8.67
C GLY A 69 -2.48 -3.52 8.97
N VAL A 70 -1.68 -3.65 10.04
CA VAL A 70 -0.63 -2.68 10.39
C VAL A 70 0.43 -2.59 9.29
N VAL A 71 0.91 -3.74 8.82
CA VAL A 71 1.89 -3.82 7.73
C VAL A 71 1.31 -3.21 6.45
N PHE A 72 0.04 -3.50 6.13
CA PHE A 72 -0.64 -2.93 4.97
C PHE A 72 -0.75 -1.41 5.08
N VAL A 73 -1.16 -0.84 6.21
CA VAL A 73 -1.24 0.63 6.37
C VAL A 73 0.15 1.27 6.22
N ARG A 74 1.20 0.65 6.75
CA ARG A 74 2.58 1.11 6.60
C ARG A 74 3.12 1.01 5.17
N ILE A 75 2.73 -0.03 4.41
CA ILE A 75 3.16 -0.25 3.02
C ILE A 75 2.28 0.48 2.00
N PHE A 76 0.97 0.65 2.22
CA PHE A 76 0.08 1.28 1.23
C PHE A 76 0.40 2.76 1.06
N VAL A 77 0.96 3.40 2.09
CA VAL A 77 1.62 4.72 2.00
C VAL A 77 2.80 4.70 0.99
N PHE A 78 3.42 3.54 0.75
CA PHE A 78 4.47 3.31 -0.26
C PHE A 78 3.93 2.99 -1.66
N ARG A 79 2.77 2.33 -1.77
CA ARG A 79 2.24 1.86 -3.06
C ARG A 79 1.22 2.78 -3.71
N SER A 80 0.51 3.64 -3.00
CA SER A 80 -0.38 4.58 -3.70
C SER A 80 0.47 5.64 -4.39
N PRO A 81 0.51 5.71 -5.74
CA PRO A 81 0.80 6.97 -6.38
C PRO A 81 -0.45 7.80 -6.11
N ILE A 82 -0.50 8.48 -4.97
CA ILE A 82 -1.44 9.59 -4.85
C ILE A 82 -1.05 10.49 -6.02
N PRO A 83 -1.93 10.68 -7.02
CA PRO A 83 -1.55 11.31 -8.26
C PRO A 83 -0.84 12.61 -7.90
N SER A 84 0.37 12.77 -8.43
CA SER A 84 1.33 13.88 -8.20
C SER A 84 0.70 15.28 -8.29
N HIS A 85 -0.51 15.35 -8.84
CA HIS A 85 -1.36 16.50 -8.99
C HIS A 85 -2.15 16.93 -7.74
N GLN A 86 -2.39 16.05 -6.75
CA GLN A 86 -3.22 16.39 -5.58
C GLN A 86 -2.45 16.66 -4.27
N LEU A 87 -1.16 16.29 -4.17
CA LEU A 87 -0.36 16.53 -2.97
C LEU A 87 0.56 17.77 -3.03
N CYS A 88 0.79 18.33 -4.22
CA CYS A 88 1.67 19.50 -4.37
C CYS A 88 1.17 20.74 -3.59
N LEU A 89 -0.14 20.81 -3.29
CA LEU A 89 -0.75 21.90 -2.51
C LEU A 89 -0.96 21.57 -1.02
N PHE A 90 -0.96 20.31 -0.62
CA PHE A 90 -1.18 19.92 0.80
C PHE A 90 0.11 19.65 1.56
N VAL A 91 1.19 19.27 0.88
CA VAL A 91 2.45 18.88 1.53
C VAL A 91 3.25 20.07 2.06
N PRO A 92 3.39 21.22 1.38
CA PRO A 92 4.16 22.33 1.94
C PRO A 92 3.56 22.90 3.23
N LEU A 93 2.21 22.97 3.32
CA LEU A 93 1.52 23.52 4.49
C LEU A 93 1.43 22.51 5.66
N ALA A 94 1.35 21.20 5.37
CA ALA A 94 1.40 20.16 6.39
C ALA A 94 2.83 19.89 6.92
N LEU A 95 3.87 20.22 6.14
CA LEU A 95 5.29 20.08 6.53
C LEU A 95 5.73 21.09 7.60
N LEU A 96 5.00 22.20 7.80
CA LEU A 96 5.37 23.23 8.78
C LEU A 96 4.76 23.05 10.18
N LEU A 97 3.80 22.13 10.38
CA LEU A 97 2.96 22.16 11.59
C LEU A 97 3.18 21.05 12.62
N ASN A 98 3.84 19.93 12.34
CA ASN A 98 4.29 19.06 13.45
C ASN A 98 5.26 17.91 13.08
N PRO A 99 6.48 17.87 13.63
CA PRO A 99 7.37 16.70 13.53
C PRO A 99 6.82 15.44 14.25
N ARG A 100 5.80 15.58 15.12
CA ARG A 100 5.14 14.43 15.78
C ARG A 100 4.19 13.67 14.86
N VAL A 101 3.61 14.32 13.85
CA VAL A 101 2.71 13.69 12.87
C VAL A 101 3.50 12.80 11.92
N LEU A 102 4.72 13.19 11.53
CA LEU A 102 5.62 12.39 10.69
C LEU A 102 6.05 11.04 11.34
N ARG A 103 5.78 10.86 12.64
CA ARG A 103 6.20 9.68 13.41
C ARG A 103 5.26 8.47 13.21
N GLY A 104 3.99 8.71 12.86
CA GLY A 104 2.98 7.65 12.64
C GLY A 104 2.71 7.30 11.17
N TYR A 105 3.06 8.18 10.22
CA TYR A 105 2.80 7.97 8.80
C TYR A 105 4.05 7.45 8.08
N GLY A 106 3.87 6.42 7.26
CA GLY A 106 4.91 5.53 6.74
C GLY A 106 6.11 6.21 6.07
N SER A 107 7.23 5.47 6.02
CA SER A 107 8.52 5.84 5.42
C SER A 107 8.44 6.55 4.06
N SER A 108 7.41 6.27 3.27
CA SER A 108 7.22 6.84 1.93
C SER A 108 6.94 8.34 1.95
N ILE A 109 6.17 8.86 2.92
CA ILE A 109 5.95 10.31 3.04
C ILE A 109 7.28 11.02 3.36
N ARG A 110 8.14 10.39 4.14
CA ARG A 110 9.49 10.91 4.43
C ARG A 110 10.36 10.90 3.16
N LEU A 111 10.32 9.83 2.39
CA LEU A 111 11.05 9.74 1.11
C LEU A 111 10.55 10.79 0.11
N PHE A 112 9.24 10.89 -0.09
CA PHE A 112 8.64 11.88 -0.98
C PHE A 112 8.93 13.32 -0.52
N ALA A 113 8.96 13.58 0.79
CA ALA A 113 9.36 14.89 1.32
C ALA A 113 10.82 15.22 0.98
N VAL A 114 11.75 14.27 1.16
CA VAL A 114 13.16 14.46 0.77
C VAL A 114 13.29 14.68 -0.74
N VAL A 115 12.61 13.86 -1.54
CA VAL A 115 12.59 14.01 -3.00
C VAL A 115 11.99 15.35 -3.41
N ALA A 116 10.93 15.82 -2.76
CA ALA A 116 10.31 17.11 -3.04
C ALA A 116 11.25 18.27 -2.68
N VAL A 117 11.92 18.22 -1.53
CA VAL A 117 12.89 19.26 -1.12
C VAL A 117 14.08 19.30 -2.07
N VAL A 118 14.68 18.16 -2.41
CA VAL A 118 15.82 18.09 -3.34
C VAL A 118 15.38 18.44 -4.76
N GLY A 119 14.25 17.92 -5.22
CA GLY A 119 13.72 18.14 -6.55
C GLY A 119 13.31 19.59 -6.80
N VAL A 120 12.49 20.17 -5.91
CA VAL A 120 11.98 21.54 -6.05
C VAL A 120 13.00 22.56 -5.57
N GLY A 121 13.76 22.28 -4.52
CA GLY A 121 14.71 23.23 -3.93
C GLY A 121 16.07 23.29 -4.62
N VAL A 122 16.52 22.21 -5.26
CA VAL A 122 17.87 22.13 -5.87
C VAL A 122 17.78 21.87 -7.37
N LEU A 123 17.15 20.78 -7.80
CA LEU A 123 17.16 20.38 -9.20
C LEU A 123 16.37 21.34 -10.10
N MET A 124 15.19 21.78 -9.65
CA MET A 124 14.32 22.67 -10.42
C MET A 124 14.93 24.07 -10.68
N PRO A 125 15.52 24.78 -9.69
CA PRO A 125 16.22 26.03 -9.94
C PRO A 125 17.37 25.89 -10.93
N ILE A 126 18.10 24.77 -10.86
CA ILE A 126 19.26 24.51 -11.71
C ILE A 126 18.85 24.22 -13.15
N ASN A 127 17.73 23.51 -13.33
CA ASN A 127 17.09 23.35 -14.63
C ASN A 127 16.64 24.70 -15.20
N PHE A 128 16.00 25.54 -14.39
CA PHE A 128 15.54 26.86 -14.85
C PHE A 128 16.69 27.80 -15.26
N MET A 129 17.83 27.70 -14.58
CA MET A 129 19.07 28.42 -14.92
C MET A 129 19.83 27.81 -16.11
N GLY A 130 19.23 26.84 -16.83
CA GLY A 130 19.75 26.27 -18.05
C GLY A 130 19.59 27.21 -19.25
N ASP A 131 20.53 27.12 -20.20
CA ASP A 131 20.59 28.03 -21.36
C ASP A 131 20.27 27.32 -22.70
N GLN A 132 20.02 25.99 -22.70
CA GLN A 132 19.67 25.21 -23.91
C GLN A 132 18.43 25.77 -24.63
N LEU A 133 17.33 25.97 -23.88
CA LEU A 133 16.04 26.35 -24.47
C LEU A 133 15.89 27.86 -24.66
N ARG A 134 16.76 28.68 -24.05
CA ARG A 134 16.78 30.15 -24.27
C ARG A 134 17.27 30.55 -25.66
N LEU A 135 18.02 29.67 -26.32
CA LEU A 135 18.55 29.90 -27.66
C LEU A 135 17.48 29.73 -28.75
N ILE A 136 16.29 29.21 -28.40
CA ILE A 136 15.21 28.86 -29.32
C ILE A 136 13.93 29.62 -28.90
N ASP A 137 13.84 30.85 -29.37
CA ASP A 137 12.66 31.74 -29.53
C ASP A 137 11.62 31.85 -28.37
N PHE A 138 11.45 33.07 -27.86
CA PHE A 138 10.53 33.44 -26.75
C PHE A 138 9.05 33.51 -27.16
N THR A 139 8.73 33.26 -28.42
CA THR A 139 7.35 33.31 -28.95
C THR A 139 6.50 32.09 -28.55
N ASP A 140 7.13 30.97 -28.19
CA ASP A 140 6.48 29.68 -27.85
C ASP A 140 6.38 29.36 -26.33
N LEU A 141 6.67 30.34 -25.45
CA LEU A 141 6.76 30.15 -23.99
C LEU A 141 5.60 29.38 -23.31
N PRO A 142 4.31 29.55 -23.68
CA PRO A 142 3.22 28.83 -23.03
C PRO A 142 3.18 27.32 -23.33
N SER A 143 3.79 26.87 -24.43
CA SER A 143 3.83 25.46 -24.82
C SER A 143 5.03 24.73 -24.21
N LYS A 144 6.18 25.41 -24.05
CA LYS A 144 7.45 24.83 -23.56
C LYS A 144 7.78 25.07 -22.08
N SER A 145 6.87 25.67 -21.32
CA SER A 145 7.08 26.00 -19.89
C SER A 145 7.52 24.83 -19.00
N VAL A 146 7.10 23.60 -19.30
CA VAL A 146 7.49 22.40 -18.53
C VAL A 146 8.91 21.94 -18.89
N ASP A 147 9.33 22.12 -20.14
CA ASP A 147 10.64 21.69 -20.63
C ASP A 147 11.77 22.56 -20.07
N VAL A 148 11.48 23.83 -19.75
CA VAL A 148 12.41 24.76 -19.07
C VAL A 148 12.71 24.31 -17.63
N LEU A 149 11.78 23.60 -16.98
CA LEU A 149 11.94 23.07 -15.63
C LEU A 149 12.56 21.66 -15.60
N SER A 150 12.78 21.06 -16.76
CA SER A 150 13.31 19.72 -16.94
C SER A 150 14.81 19.73 -17.26
N ILE A 151 15.44 18.56 -17.16
CA ILE A 151 16.85 18.35 -17.48
C ILE A 151 17.17 18.67 -18.95
N SER A 152 16.16 18.71 -19.82
CA SER A 152 16.26 19.16 -21.22
C SER A 152 16.75 20.60 -21.38
N ASN A 153 16.67 21.44 -20.35
CA ASN A 153 17.22 22.79 -20.38
C ASN A 153 18.73 22.86 -20.04
N VAL A 154 19.35 21.75 -19.65
CA VAL A 154 20.77 21.70 -19.29
C VAL A 154 21.59 21.26 -20.50
N LEU A 155 22.69 21.97 -20.79
CA LEU A 155 23.60 21.65 -21.91
C LEU A 155 24.32 20.31 -21.70
N ASP A 156 24.52 19.57 -22.80
CA ASP A 156 25.31 18.34 -22.79
C ASP A 156 26.76 18.66 -22.42
N GLY A 157 27.35 17.84 -21.54
CA GLY A 157 28.69 18.07 -21.00
C GLY A 157 28.79 19.17 -19.93
N SER A 158 27.68 19.79 -19.52
CA SER A 158 27.68 20.79 -18.45
C SER A 158 27.99 20.19 -17.08
N ASN A 159 28.76 20.92 -16.26
CA ASN A 159 28.99 20.59 -14.85
C ASN A 159 27.69 20.51 -14.02
N LYS A 160 26.60 21.13 -14.49
CA LYS A 160 25.27 21.04 -13.86
C LYS A 160 24.71 19.60 -13.87
N LEU A 161 25.08 18.78 -14.86
CA LEU A 161 24.62 17.39 -14.97
C LEU A 161 25.17 16.49 -13.84
N TRP A 162 26.38 16.77 -13.35
CA TRP A 162 26.96 16.08 -12.19
C TRP A 162 26.10 16.24 -10.94
N LEU A 163 25.40 17.37 -10.80
CA LEU A 163 24.51 17.57 -9.68
C LEU A 163 23.27 16.67 -9.78
N HIS A 164 22.69 16.50 -10.97
CA HIS A 164 21.60 15.53 -11.19
C HIS A 164 22.04 14.11 -10.85
N PHE A 165 23.22 13.71 -11.35
CA PHE A 165 23.82 12.42 -11.04
C PHE A 165 23.96 12.23 -9.53
N SER A 166 24.58 13.19 -8.84
CA SER A 166 24.76 13.12 -7.38
C SER A 166 23.44 13.06 -6.61
N ALA A 167 22.42 13.81 -7.03
CA ALA A 167 21.10 13.81 -6.41
C ALA A 167 20.41 12.46 -6.51
N VAL A 168 20.55 11.74 -7.64
CA VAL A 168 19.99 10.39 -7.80
C VAL A 168 20.63 9.42 -6.81
N TYR A 169 21.95 9.46 -6.61
CA TYR A 169 22.62 8.61 -5.61
C TYR A 169 22.18 8.96 -4.18
N ILE A 170 22.05 10.24 -3.85
CA ILE A 170 21.58 10.69 -2.54
C ILE A 170 20.15 10.19 -2.28
N ILE A 171 19.23 10.41 -3.22
CA ILE A 171 17.84 9.96 -3.10
C ILE A 171 17.77 8.43 -2.98
N THR A 172 18.56 7.71 -3.78
CA THR A 172 18.62 6.24 -3.73
C THR A 172 19.15 5.76 -2.39
N GLY A 173 20.23 6.35 -1.87
CA GLY A 173 20.79 6.03 -0.56
C GLY A 173 19.78 6.25 0.58
N VAL A 174 19.08 7.39 0.56
CA VAL A 174 18.00 7.70 1.53
C VAL A 174 16.86 6.69 1.41
N ALA A 175 16.44 6.35 0.19
CA ALA A 175 15.39 5.35 -0.04
C ALA A 175 15.78 3.99 0.54
N CYS A 176 16.99 3.50 0.23
CA CYS A 176 17.51 2.23 0.76
C CYS A 176 17.60 2.24 2.29
N TYR A 177 18.08 3.34 2.89
CA TYR A 177 18.16 3.48 4.34
C TYR A 177 16.77 3.43 5.01
N LEU A 178 15.80 4.18 4.49
CA LEU A 178 14.43 4.18 5.02
C LEU A 178 13.75 2.82 4.86
N LEU A 179 13.95 2.16 3.71
CA LEU A 179 13.45 0.81 3.46
C LEU A 179 14.06 -0.21 4.42
N TYR A 180 15.37 -0.15 4.66
CA TYR A 180 16.05 -1.02 5.62
C TYR A 180 15.49 -0.85 7.03
N TYR A 181 15.26 0.38 7.46
CA TYR A 181 14.70 0.67 8.79
C TYR A 181 13.28 0.10 8.96
N GLU A 182 12.40 0.32 7.98
CA GLU A 182 11.04 -0.26 8.00
C GLU A 182 11.05 -1.78 7.93
N TYR A 183 11.92 -2.35 7.08
CA TYR A 183 12.06 -3.80 6.99
C TYR A 183 12.46 -4.41 8.33
N ARG A 184 13.46 -3.82 9.00
CA ARG A 184 13.89 -4.27 10.32
C ARG A 184 12.78 -4.15 11.36
N TYR A 185 12.02 -3.05 11.33
CA TYR A 185 10.86 -2.84 12.21
C TYR A 185 9.76 -3.90 11.99
N ILE A 186 9.33 -4.10 10.74
CA ILE A 186 8.27 -5.06 10.39
C ILE A 186 8.69 -6.49 10.70
N SER A 187 9.95 -6.84 10.41
CA SER A 187 10.48 -8.18 10.68
C SER A 187 10.53 -8.46 12.18
N GLY A 188 10.93 -7.47 12.99
CA GLY A 188 10.89 -7.56 14.45
C GLY A 188 9.47 -7.76 14.98
N LYS A 189 8.50 -6.99 14.48
CA LYS A 189 7.09 -7.15 14.87
C LYS A 189 6.47 -8.48 14.43
N ARG A 190 6.83 -8.99 13.25
CA ARG A 190 6.44 -10.34 12.80
C ARG A 190 7.00 -11.43 13.71
N LEU A 191 8.24 -11.30 14.14
CA LEU A 191 8.87 -12.25 15.06
C LEU A 191 8.21 -12.20 16.45
N GLU A 192 8.03 -11.01 17.02
CA GLU A 192 7.35 -10.79 18.30
C GLU A 192 5.93 -11.39 18.28
N TYR A 193 5.17 -11.12 17.22
CA TYR A 193 3.84 -11.69 17.03
C TYR A 193 3.87 -13.22 16.97
N PHE A 194 4.81 -13.81 16.23
CA PHE A 194 4.92 -15.27 16.11
C PHE A 194 5.22 -15.94 17.45
N MET A 195 6.08 -15.33 18.28
CA MET A 195 6.48 -15.88 19.58
C MET A 195 5.42 -15.69 20.68
N THR A 196 4.59 -14.65 20.59
CA THR A 196 3.59 -14.31 21.62
C THR A 196 2.18 -14.81 21.30
N SER A 197 1.90 -15.13 20.04
CA SER A 197 0.59 -15.61 19.61
C SER A 197 0.28 -17.01 20.13
N LYS A 198 -1.01 -17.28 20.35
CA LYS A 198 -1.48 -18.63 20.67
C LYS A 198 -1.13 -19.59 19.52
N PRO A 199 -0.77 -20.85 19.80
CA PRO A 199 -0.48 -21.82 18.76
C PRO A 199 -1.72 -22.03 17.87
N LEU A 200 -1.62 -21.68 16.58
CA LEU A 200 -2.66 -22.00 15.61
C LEU A 200 -2.42 -23.38 14.97
N PRO A 201 -3.48 -24.10 14.57
CA PRO A 201 -3.35 -25.38 13.86
C PRO A 201 -2.43 -25.30 12.63
N GLN A 202 -2.45 -24.16 11.93
CA GLN A 202 -1.62 -23.93 10.74
C GLN A 202 -0.10 -24.00 11.01
N TYR A 203 0.35 -23.85 12.26
CA TYR A 203 1.77 -23.97 12.60
C TYR A 203 2.25 -25.43 12.68
N PHE A 204 1.32 -26.38 12.77
CA PHE A 204 1.59 -27.81 12.89
C PHE A 204 1.16 -28.61 11.65
N THR A 205 0.55 -27.94 10.67
CA THR A 205 0.05 -28.58 9.45
C THR A 205 0.96 -28.26 8.28
N VAL A 206 1.47 -29.30 7.62
CA VAL A 206 2.29 -29.18 6.41
C VAL A 206 1.47 -29.58 5.18
N LEU A 207 1.51 -28.76 4.13
CA LEU A 207 0.89 -29.09 2.85
C LEU A 207 1.86 -29.91 1.99
N VAL A 208 1.59 -31.20 1.87
CA VAL A 208 2.34 -32.11 0.99
C VAL A 208 1.70 -32.14 -0.40
N ARG A 209 2.51 -32.03 -1.45
CA ARG A 209 2.07 -32.03 -2.86
C ARG A 209 2.88 -33.06 -3.65
N ALA A 210 2.35 -33.45 -4.82
CA ALA A 210 3.01 -34.36 -5.76
C ALA A 210 3.37 -35.72 -5.11
N ILE A 211 2.41 -36.34 -4.44
CA ILE A 211 2.59 -37.65 -3.79
C ILE A 211 2.64 -38.72 -4.89
N PRO A 212 3.74 -39.51 -4.98
CA PRO A 212 3.80 -40.62 -5.91
C PRO A 212 2.84 -41.73 -5.46
N ILE A 213 1.99 -42.19 -6.38
CA ILE A 213 1.05 -43.28 -6.12
C ILE A 213 1.65 -44.56 -6.71
N THR A 214 1.80 -45.58 -5.88
CA THR A 214 2.20 -46.93 -6.31
C THR A 214 0.98 -47.69 -6.84
N ASP A 215 1.18 -48.57 -7.82
CA ASP A 215 0.09 -49.36 -8.43
C ASP A 215 -0.71 -50.11 -7.36
N GLY A 216 -2.02 -49.80 -7.27
CA GLY A 216 -2.96 -50.41 -6.33
C GLY A 216 -3.03 -49.78 -4.93
N GLY A 217 -2.21 -48.77 -4.60
CA GLY A 217 -2.24 -48.07 -3.31
C GLY A 217 -3.09 -46.79 -3.33
N SER A 218 -3.67 -46.41 -2.18
CA SER A 218 -4.31 -45.09 -2.04
C SER A 218 -3.30 -44.01 -1.65
N VAL A 219 -3.60 -42.74 -1.96
CA VAL A 219 -2.78 -41.58 -1.53
C VAL A 219 -2.66 -41.52 -0.01
N SER A 220 -3.73 -41.89 0.71
CA SER A 220 -3.76 -41.95 2.17
C SER A 220 -2.72 -42.93 2.71
N ASP A 221 -2.67 -44.14 2.14
CA ASP A 221 -1.75 -45.19 2.59
C ASP A 221 -0.29 -44.82 2.31
N ALA A 222 -0.02 -44.21 1.15
CA ALA A 222 1.31 -43.74 0.80
C ALA A 222 1.84 -42.68 1.78
N VAL A 223 0.98 -41.72 2.17
CA VAL A 223 1.32 -40.68 3.15
C VAL A 223 1.47 -41.28 4.54
N ASP A 224 0.52 -42.10 4.99
CA ASP A 224 0.54 -42.71 6.31
C ASP A 224 1.79 -43.58 6.51
N LYS A 225 2.13 -44.42 5.52
CA LYS A 225 3.35 -45.23 5.54
C LYS A 225 4.61 -44.37 5.63
N PHE A 226 4.75 -43.35 4.77
CA PHE A 226 5.92 -42.49 4.74
C PHE A 226 6.13 -41.75 6.07
N PHE A 227 5.09 -41.11 6.61
CA PHE A 227 5.25 -40.33 7.84
C PHE A 227 5.39 -41.21 9.08
N LYS A 228 4.80 -42.41 9.12
CA LYS A 228 5.06 -43.36 10.21
C LYS A 228 6.47 -43.92 10.16
N GLU A 229 7.04 -44.11 8.98
CA GLU A 229 8.41 -44.64 8.83
C GLU A 229 9.47 -43.60 9.18
N TYR A 230 9.37 -42.38 8.64
CA TYR A 230 10.40 -41.34 8.81
C TYR A 230 10.14 -40.37 9.98
N HIS A 231 8.89 -40.22 10.43
CA HIS A 231 8.47 -39.20 11.39
C HIS A 231 7.52 -39.75 12.48
N SER A 232 7.74 -41.00 12.91
CA SER A 232 6.86 -41.75 13.83
C SER A 232 6.49 -41.01 15.12
N SER A 233 7.42 -40.25 15.70
CA SER A 233 7.23 -39.55 16.98
C SER A 233 6.48 -38.22 16.86
N THR A 234 6.46 -37.61 15.67
CA THR A 234 5.87 -36.28 15.43
C THR A 234 4.60 -36.33 14.59
N TYR A 235 4.38 -37.42 13.87
CA TYR A 235 3.22 -37.61 13.02
C TYR A 235 1.95 -37.83 13.85
N LEU A 236 0.92 -37.00 13.61
CA LEU A 236 -0.37 -37.09 14.31
C LEU A 236 -1.47 -37.63 13.40
N SER A 237 -1.74 -36.95 12.30
CA SER A 237 -2.79 -37.32 11.34
C SER A 237 -2.57 -36.63 10.00
N HIS A 238 -3.33 -37.06 8.99
CA HIS A 238 -3.35 -36.41 7.68
C HIS A 238 -4.79 -36.31 7.16
N THR A 239 -5.01 -35.37 6.23
CA THR A 239 -6.28 -35.23 5.51
C THR A 239 -5.98 -35.11 4.03
N VAL A 240 -6.55 -36.00 3.22
CA VAL A 240 -6.37 -35.98 1.76
C VAL A 240 -7.25 -34.89 1.15
N VAL A 241 -6.65 -34.04 0.31
CA VAL A 241 -7.37 -32.99 -0.42
C VAL A 241 -7.94 -33.58 -1.70
N HIS A 242 -9.27 -33.64 -1.78
CA HIS A 242 -9.99 -34.11 -2.96
C HIS A 242 -10.41 -32.95 -3.88
N GLN A 243 -10.45 -33.20 -5.19
CA GLN A 243 -10.95 -32.22 -6.16
C GLN A 243 -12.48 -32.10 -6.05
N THR A 244 -12.95 -31.17 -5.22
CA THR A 244 -14.39 -30.94 -4.98
C THR A 244 -15.03 -29.95 -5.95
N GLY A 245 -14.40 -29.62 -7.09
CA GLY A 245 -14.87 -28.57 -7.99
C GLY A 245 -16.30 -28.73 -8.52
N LYS A 246 -16.71 -29.98 -8.85
CA LYS A 246 -18.11 -30.28 -9.23
C LYS A 246 -19.07 -30.15 -8.03
N LEU A 247 -18.67 -30.65 -6.87
CA LEU A 247 -19.45 -30.58 -5.63
C LEU A 247 -19.65 -29.14 -5.15
N ARG A 248 -18.60 -28.31 -5.18
CA ARG A 248 -18.65 -26.90 -4.82
C ARG A 248 -19.59 -26.11 -5.74
N ARG A 249 -19.61 -26.40 -7.04
CA ARG A 249 -20.57 -25.79 -7.98
C ARG A 249 -22.02 -26.14 -7.64
N LEU A 250 -22.28 -27.39 -7.26
CA LEU A 250 -23.60 -27.81 -6.79
C LEU A 250 -23.96 -27.11 -5.47
N LEU A 251 -23.05 -27.05 -4.50
CA LEU A 251 -23.29 -26.45 -3.19
C LEU A 251 -23.54 -24.93 -3.29
N VAL A 252 -22.79 -24.22 -4.14
CA VAL A 252 -23.06 -22.80 -4.42
C VAL A 252 -24.42 -22.61 -5.07
N ARG A 253 -24.78 -23.47 -6.03
CA ARG A 253 -26.11 -23.46 -6.66
C ARG A 253 -27.21 -23.69 -5.62
N PHE A 254 -27.07 -24.69 -4.75
CA PHE A 254 -28.02 -24.95 -3.66
C PHE A 254 -28.05 -23.82 -2.63
N SER A 255 -26.93 -23.17 -2.29
CA SER A 255 -26.95 -22.03 -1.36
C SER A 255 -27.62 -20.77 -1.95
N SER A 256 -27.64 -20.66 -3.28
CA SER A 256 -28.36 -19.59 -3.99
C SER A 256 -29.87 -19.84 -4.06
N PHE A 257 -30.30 -21.10 -3.90
CA PHE A 257 -31.70 -21.45 -3.63
C PHE A 257 -31.88 -21.41 -2.11
N GLY A 258 -32.29 -20.25 -1.57
CA GLY A 258 -32.44 -20.07 -0.12
C GLY A 258 -33.37 -21.12 0.50
N TYR A 259 -32.79 -22.07 1.23
CA TYR A 259 -33.56 -22.97 2.10
C TYR A 259 -33.58 -22.38 3.51
N ILE A 260 -34.81 -22.18 4.01
CA ILE A 260 -35.09 -21.95 5.42
C ILE A 260 -34.79 -23.26 6.14
N CYS A 261 -33.74 -23.30 6.95
CA CYS A 261 -33.63 -24.33 7.98
C CYS A 261 -34.69 -24.04 9.03
N ILE A 262 -35.79 -24.80 9.01
CA ILE A 262 -36.70 -24.91 10.14
C ILE A 262 -36.08 -25.98 11.05
N ALA A 263 -35.70 -25.57 12.26
CA ALA A 263 -35.36 -26.47 13.35
C ALA A 263 -36.63 -26.96 14.04
#